data_AF-A0AAE5WWH0-F1
#
_entry.id   AF-A0AAE5WWH0-F1
#
_cell.length_a   1.000
_cell.length_b   1.000
_cell.length_c   1.000
_cell.angle_alpha   90.00
_cell.angle_beta   90.00
_cell.angle_gamma   90.00
#
_symmetry.space_group_name_H-M   'P 1'
#
loop_
_entity.id
_entity.type
_entity.pdbx_description
1 polymer ?
#
loop_
_entity_poly.entity_id
_entity_poly.type
_entity_poly.pdbx_seq_one_letter_code
_entity_poly.pdbx_strand_id
1 'polypeptide(L)'
;MASTPANFTSLPVSEHLLRHRDPVAITNSSSVRSHVANEFAQSHSGRAAAIAADGTGNVSPVGAKPSSTAWPFYRKDASALAWWRTLPREMLREADNLVLHATLGQISLMRPGNGHMMPLIGNPAAAIAEAFDLVPIAEATLEVDIVMSSLMVSALSGDIAAALVLSYGIRHTRLDHPFAVELSASWLAENDRRLSCGPIKGTKTERLPVPHMEDDTSAIEVDPA
;
A
#
# COMPACT_ATOMS: atom_id res chain seq x y z
N MET A 1 38.72 -10.44 -55.37
CA MET A 1 39.47 -11.30 -54.42
C MET A 1 38.51 -11.67 -53.31
N ALA A 2 38.25 -12.97 -53.22
CA ALA A 2 37.29 -13.61 -52.31
C ALA A 2 37.91 -13.87 -50.93
N SER A 3 37.06 -13.92 -49.90
CA SER A 3 37.08 -14.85 -48.76
C SER A 3 36.22 -14.25 -47.63
N THR A 4 34.95 -14.66 -47.51
CA THR A 4 34.41 -15.80 -46.73
C THR A 4 34.07 -15.40 -45.28
N PRO A 5 32.80 -15.56 -44.85
CA PRO A 5 32.32 -15.25 -43.51
C PRO A 5 32.56 -16.41 -42.51
N ALA A 6 32.78 -16.08 -41.24
CA ALA A 6 32.87 -17.06 -40.16
C ALA A 6 31.50 -17.36 -39.56
N ASN A 7 31.22 -18.66 -39.49
CA ASN A 7 29.99 -19.32 -39.10
C ASN A 7 29.71 -19.31 -37.59
N PHE A 8 28.43 -19.50 -37.29
CA PHE A 8 27.83 -19.99 -36.05
C PHE A 8 28.59 -21.16 -35.43
N THR A 9 28.73 -21.13 -34.10
CA THR A 9 28.88 -22.35 -33.29
C THR A 9 27.91 -22.29 -32.11
N SER A 10 26.83 -23.06 -32.26
CA SER A 10 25.94 -23.49 -31.19
C SER A 10 26.67 -24.50 -30.29
N LEU A 11 26.50 -24.39 -28.97
CA LEU A 11 26.91 -25.40 -28.00
C LEU A 11 25.87 -25.52 -26.87
N PRO A 12 25.82 -26.67 -26.19
CA PRO A 12 24.58 -27.43 -26.02
C PRO A 12 23.88 -27.21 -24.67
N VAL A 13 22.57 -27.44 -24.74
CA VAL A 13 21.67 -27.69 -23.61
C VAL A 13 22.22 -28.82 -22.74
N SER A 14 22.44 -28.53 -21.46
CA SER A 14 22.64 -29.55 -20.42
C SER A 14 21.34 -29.69 -19.63
N GLU A 15 20.50 -30.64 -20.06
CA GLU A 15 19.54 -31.30 -19.20
C GLU A 15 20.29 -32.35 -18.37
N HIS A 16 20.26 -32.22 -17.05
CA HIS A 16 20.13 -33.32 -16.08
C HIS A 16 20.41 -32.79 -14.67
N LEU A 17 19.36 -32.65 -13.86
CA LEU A 17 19.18 -33.44 -12.64
C LEU A 17 17.92 -32.99 -11.90
N LEU A 18 16.85 -33.75 -12.11
CA LEU A 18 15.76 -33.91 -11.17
C LEU A 18 16.31 -34.34 -9.80
N ARG A 19 16.04 -33.56 -8.76
CA ARG A 19 15.82 -34.08 -7.41
C ARG A 19 14.62 -33.38 -6.77
N HIS A 20 13.56 -34.18 -6.67
CA HIS A 20 12.47 -34.14 -5.70
C HIS A 20 12.37 -32.90 -4.80
N ARG A 21 11.30 -32.14 -5.03
CA ARG A 21 10.58 -31.46 -3.95
C ARG A 21 9.09 -31.59 -4.20
N ASP A 22 8.42 -32.26 -3.28
CA ASP A 22 6.98 -32.50 -3.32
C ASP A 22 6.21 -31.18 -3.35
N PRO A 23 5.21 -31.03 -4.23
CA PRO A 23 4.29 -29.90 -4.17
C PRO A 23 3.24 -30.15 -3.07
N VAL A 24 3.27 -29.33 -2.02
CA VAL A 24 2.11 -29.14 -1.15
C VAL A 24 0.99 -28.56 -2.00
N ALA A 25 -0.08 -29.33 -2.15
CA ALA A 25 -1.28 -28.93 -2.85
C ALA A 25 -1.96 -27.75 -2.12
N ILE A 26 -1.75 -26.53 -2.63
CA ILE A 26 -2.62 -25.39 -2.31
C ILE A 26 -3.69 -25.32 -3.40
N THR A 27 -4.74 -26.11 -3.23
CA THR A 27 -5.98 -25.96 -4.00
C THR A 27 -6.72 -24.73 -3.47
N ASN A 28 -6.42 -23.53 -3.97
CA ASN A 28 -7.27 -22.33 -3.78
C ASN A 28 -7.06 -21.21 -4.83
N SER A 29 -6.50 -21.52 -6.01
CA SER A 29 -6.29 -20.51 -7.08
C SER A 29 -7.53 -20.24 -7.96
N SER A 30 -8.55 -21.09 -7.95
CA SER A 30 -9.76 -20.91 -8.75
C SER A 30 -10.74 -19.89 -8.16
N SER A 31 -10.80 -19.78 -6.83
CA SER A 31 -11.72 -18.87 -6.14
C SER A 31 -11.29 -17.40 -6.19
N VAL A 32 -9.98 -17.14 -6.31
CA VAL A 32 -9.45 -15.77 -6.39
C VAL A 32 -9.54 -15.23 -7.82
N ARG A 33 -9.29 -16.07 -8.84
CA ARG A 33 -9.45 -15.68 -10.26
C ARG A 33 -10.89 -15.37 -10.64
N SER A 34 -11.86 -16.11 -10.10
CA SER A 34 -13.28 -15.83 -10.38
C SER A 34 -13.75 -14.51 -9.75
N HIS A 35 -13.16 -14.10 -8.62
CA HIS A 35 -13.50 -12.83 -7.98
C HIS A 35 -12.97 -11.63 -8.77
N VAL A 36 -11.71 -11.67 -9.21
CA VAL A 36 -11.06 -10.58 -9.97
C VAL A 36 -11.68 -10.42 -11.37
N ALA A 37 -12.03 -11.52 -12.04
CA ALA A 37 -12.74 -11.45 -13.32
C ALA A 37 -14.16 -10.84 -13.17
N ASN A 38 -14.82 -11.04 -12.03
CA ASN A 38 -16.12 -10.46 -11.73
C ASN A 38 -16.02 -8.97 -11.34
N GLU A 39 -14.91 -8.58 -10.70
CA GLU A 39 -14.58 -7.17 -10.40
C GLU A 39 -14.36 -6.36 -11.69
N PHE A 40 -13.76 -6.96 -12.72
CA PHE A 40 -13.58 -6.35 -14.04
C PHE A 40 -14.89 -6.09 -14.79
N ALA A 41 -15.94 -6.88 -14.55
CA ALA A 41 -17.26 -6.73 -15.18
C ALA A 41 -18.13 -5.69 -14.44
N GLN A 42 -17.96 -5.51 -13.13
CA GLN A 42 -18.76 -4.58 -12.33
C GLN A 42 -18.32 -3.11 -12.45
N SER A 43 -17.07 -2.86 -12.84
CA SER A 43 -16.51 -1.49 -13.02
C SER A 43 -17.21 -0.65 -14.12
N HIS A 44 -17.97 -1.29 -15.02
CA HIS A 44 -18.64 -0.60 -16.15
C HIS A 44 -20.17 -0.53 -16.07
N SER A 45 -20.80 -1.02 -15.00
CA SER A 45 -22.26 -1.07 -14.89
C SER A 45 -22.75 -0.70 -13.50
N GLY A 46 -23.06 0.59 -13.30
CA GLY A 46 -23.72 1.00 -12.05
C GLY A 46 -23.84 2.50 -11.84
N ARG A 47 -24.57 3.20 -12.71
CA ARG A 47 -25.03 4.58 -12.46
C ARG A 47 -26.45 4.54 -11.91
N ALA A 48 -26.71 5.43 -10.94
CA ALA A 48 -27.99 5.84 -10.34
C ALA A 48 -28.57 4.97 -9.21
N ALA A 49 -28.60 5.53 -7.99
CA ALA A 49 -29.78 6.27 -7.48
C ALA A 49 -29.58 6.63 -6.00
N ALA A 50 -29.60 7.93 -5.68
CA ALA A 50 -29.83 8.41 -4.31
C ALA A 50 -30.72 9.66 -4.35
N ILE A 51 -32.02 9.40 -4.39
CA ILE A 51 -33.12 10.01 -3.64
C ILE A 51 -32.90 11.48 -3.21
N ALA A 52 -33.58 12.40 -3.90
CA ALA A 52 -33.88 13.74 -3.39
C ALA A 52 -35.13 13.69 -2.50
N ALA A 53 -34.96 13.98 -1.21
CA ALA A 53 -36.06 14.25 -0.30
C ALA A 53 -36.12 15.75 0.02
N ASP A 54 -37.20 16.32 -0.47
CA ASP A 54 -38.06 17.41 0.02
C ASP A 54 -37.55 18.36 1.11
N GLY A 55 -37.76 19.65 0.85
CA GLY A 55 -37.40 20.75 1.73
C GLY A 55 -38.48 21.03 2.76
N THR A 56 -38.08 21.08 4.03
CA THR A 56 -38.74 21.93 5.02
C THR A 56 -37.68 22.48 5.97
N GLY A 57 -37.70 23.80 6.13
CA GLY A 57 -36.77 24.52 6.98
C GLY A 57 -36.97 24.14 8.45
N ASN A 58 -35.86 23.84 9.12
CA ASN A 58 -35.81 23.88 10.58
C ASN A 58 -34.42 24.39 10.99
N VAL A 59 -34.40 25.57 11.61
CA VAL A 59 -33.20 26.14 12.22
C VAL A 59 -32.96 25.36 13.51
N SER A 60 -32.07 24.37 13.45
CA SER A 60 -31.62 23.62 14.64
C SER A 60 -30.45 24.33 15.33
N PRO A 61 -30.34 24.22 16.66
CA PRO A 61 -29.44 25.05 17.45
C PRO A 61 -27.98 24.60 17.33
N VAL A 62 -27.09 25.59 17.31
CA VAL A 62 -25.64 25.46 17.47
C VAL A 62 -25.37 24.73 18.79
N GLY A 63 -24.98 23.45 18.72
CA GLY A 63 -24.67 22.64 19.91
C GLY A 63 -24.92 21.14 19.80
N ALA A 64 -25.50 20.64 18.70
CA ALA A 64 -25.60 19.20 18.49
C ALA A 64 -24.22 18.61 18.17
N LYS A 65 -23.68 17.84 19.13
CA LYS A 65 -22.59 16.88 18.89
C LYS A 65 -22.98 16.07 17.65
N PRO A 66 -22.18 16.03 16.56
CA PRO A 66 -22.60 15.36 15.34
C PRO A 66 -22.91 13.91 15.71
N SER A 67 -24.20 13.56 15.63
CA SER A 67 -24.65 12.19 15.71
C SER A 67 -23.82 11.42 14.70
N SER A 68 -23.07 10.44 15.19
CA SER A 68 -22.33 9.44 14.40
C SER A 68 -23.17 9.02 13.20
N THR A 69 -23.00 9.73 12.09
CA THR A 69 -23.67 9.39 10.85
C THR A 69 -22.91 8.16 10.40
N ALA A 70 -23.57 7.00 10.47
CA ALA A 70 -22.95 5.75 10.05
C ALA A 70 -22.40 5.95 8.64
N TRP A 71 -21.10 5.69 8.46
CA TRP A 71 -20.46 5.83 7.17
C TRP A 71 -21.21 4.98 6.13
N PRO A 72 -21.58 5.52 4.96
CA PRO A 72 -22.56 4.88 4.07
C PRO A 72 -21.97 3.78 3.18
N PHE A 73 -20.64 3.67 3.12
CA PHE A 73 -19.93 2.72 2.26
C PHE A 73 -19.32 1.59 3.08
N TYR A 74 -19.36 0.39 2.53
CA TYR A 74 -18.72 -0.80 3.08
C TYR A 74 -17.75 -1.41 2.05
N ARG A 75 -16.78 -2.21 2.53
CA ARG A 75 -15.79 -2.89 1.67
C ARG A 75 -16.40 -3.68 0.51
N LYS A 76 -17.56 -4.28 0.73
CA LYS A 76 -18.27 -5.10 -0.26
C LYS A 76 -18.95 -4.28 -1.36
N ASP A 77 -19.06 -2.97 -1.19
CA ASP A 77 -19.78 -2.09 -2.12
C ASP A 77 -18.86 -1.54 -3.22
N ALA A 78 -17.55 -1.77 -3.13
CA ALA A 78 -16.56 -1.26 -4.07
C ALA A 78 -15.38 -2.23 -4.26
N SER A 79 -14.75 -2.16 -5.43
CA SER A 79 -13.47 -2.83 -5.71
C SER A 79 -12.39 -2.40 -4.72
N ALA A 80 -11.40 -3.27 -4.49
CA ALA A 80 -10.30 -2.93 -3.57
C ALA A 80 -9.56 -1.65 -4.03
N LEU A 81 -9.42 -1.48 -5.35
CA LEU A 81 -8.84 -0.30 -5.97
C LEU A 81 -9.64 0.99 -5.77
N ALA A 82 -10.92 0.91 -5.43
CA ALA A 82 -11.79 2.06 -5.21
C ALA A 82 -11.98 2.39 -3.71
N TRP A 83 -11.38 1.60 -2.81
CA TRP A 83 -11.51 1.82 -1.37
C TRP A 83 -10.93 3.16 -0.92
N TRP A 84 -9.88 3.67 -1.59
CA TRP A 84 -9.32 4.98 -1.26
C TRP A 84 -10.32 6.14 -1.47
N ARG A 85 -11.35 5.93 -2.31
CA ARG A 85 -12.43 6.89 -2.58
C ARG A 85 -13.62 6.74 -1.65
N THR A 86 -13.77 5.60 -0.99
CA THR A 86 -15.03 5.24 -0.34
C THR A 86 -14.88 4.88 1.12
N LEU A 87 -13.70 4.48 1.59
CA LEU A 87 -13.50 3.96 2.95
C LEU A 87 -12.58 4.87 3.78
N PRO A 88 -13.05 5.30 4.97
CA PRO A 88 -12.23 6.05 5.89
C PRO A 88 -11.20 5.10 6.49
N ARG A 89 -10.09 5.68 6.93
CA ARG A 89 -8.95 4.92 7.42
C ARG A 89 -9.31 3.97 8.57
N GLU A 90 -10.24 4.34 9.46
CA GLU A 90 -10.63 3.53 10.63
C GLU A 90 -11.39 2.24 10.26
N MET A 91 -11.93 2.18 9.05
CA MET A 91 -12.64 1.00 8.55
C MET A 91 -11.69 -0.05 7.96
N LEU A 92 -10.49 0.35 7.56
CA LEU A 92 -9.47 -0.52 6.99
C LEU A 92 -8.63 -1.21 8.07
N ARG A 93 -8.39 -2.52 7.89
CA ARG A 93 -7.64 -3.39 8.79
C ARG A 93 -6.40 -3.92 8.09
N GLU A 94 -5.51 -4.55 8.85
CA GLU A 94 -4.29 -5.13 8.28
C GLU A 94 -4.58 -6.19 7.21
N ALA A 95 -5.66 -6.96 7.37
CA ALA A 95 -6.09 -7.93 6.35
C ALA A 95 -6.47 -7.26 5.02
N ASP A 96 -6.97 -6.02 5.04
CA ASP A 96 -7.32 -5.26 3.84
C ASP A 96 -6.05 -4.82 3.08
N ASN A 97 -4.94 -4.58 3.79
CA ASN A 97 -3.65 -4.28 3.20
C ASN A 97 -3.13 -5.46 2.35
N LEU A 98 -3.34 -6.70 2.82
CA LEU A 98 -3.00 -7.91 2.07
C LEU A 98 -3.81 -8.04 0.78
N VAL A 99 -5.10 -7.69 0.82
CA VAL A 99 -5.96 -7.69 -0.37
C VAL A 99 -5.46 -6.68 -1.39
N LEU A 100 -5.16 -5.45 -0.96
CA LEU A 100 -4.62 -4.40 -1.83
C LEU A 100 -3.28 -4.79 -2.46
N HIS A 101 -2.35 -5.32 -1.66
CA HIS A 101 -1.06 -5.82 -2.15
C HIS A 101 -1.24 -6.93 -3.20
N ALA A 102 -2.12 -7.89 -2.95
CA ALA A 102 -2.41 -8.96 -3.89
C ALA A 102 -3.01 -8.42 -5.18
N THR A 103 -3.99 -7.53 -5.10
CA THR A 103 -4.66 -6.90 -6.25
C THR A 103 -3.67 -6.11 -7.11
N LEU A 104 -2.87 -5.23 -6.51
CA LEU A 104 -1.84 -4.46 -7.22
C LEU A 104 -0.77 -5.37 -7.84
N GLY A 105 -0.37 -6.43 -7.13
CA GLY A 105 0.55 -7.44 -7.64
C GLY A 105 0.01 -8.14 -8.89
N GLN A 106 -1.27 -8.54 -8.90
CA GLN A 106 -1.90 -9.14 -10.07
C GLN A 106 -1.95 -8.18 -11.26
N ILE A 107 -2.28 -6.91 -11.04
CA ILE A 107 -2.31 -5.89 -12.10
C ILE A 107 -0.93 -5.72 -12.73
N SER A 108 0.12 -5.73 -11.90
CA SER A 108 1.51 -5.64 -12.37
C SER A 108 1.90 -6.83 -13.26
N LEU A 109 1.46 -8.03 -12.91
CA LEU A 109 1.67 -9.24 -13.72
C LEU A 109 0.90 -9.21 -15.05
N MET A 110 -0.31 -8.66 -15.06
CA MET A 110 -1.15 -8.57 -16.26
C MET A 110 -0.69 -7.50 -17.25
N ARG A 111 0.14 -6.54 -16.80
CA ARG A 111 0.58 -5.39 -17.59
C ARG A 111 2.12 -5.31 -17.68
N PRO A 112 2.79 -6.35 -18.22
CA PRO A 112 4.26 -6.43 -18.21
C PRO A 112 4.98 -5.38 -19.08
N GLY A 113 4.24 -4.53 -19.82
CA GLY A 113 4.81 -3.47 -20.66
C GLY A 113 4.70 -2.04 -20.10
N ASN A 114 3.95 -1.82 -19.02
CA ASN A 114 3.79 -0.48 -18.45
C ASN A 114 4.76 -0.33 -17.28
N GLY A 115 6.04 -0.10 -17.63
CA GLY A 115 7.17 -0.03 -16.68
C GLY A 115 7.05 0.99 -15.54
N HIS A 116 6.04 1.86 -15.57
CA HIS A 116 5.76 2.87 -14.55
C HIS A 116 5.01 2.32 -13.32
N MET A 117 4.32 1.18 -13.42
CA MET A 117 3.47 0.67 -12.33
C MET A 117 4.18 -0.31 -11.37
N MET A 118 5.15 -1.08 -11.86
CA MET A 118 5.94 -2.00 -11.02
C MET A 118 6.70 -1.31 -9.88
N PRO A 119 7.28 -0.11 -10.09
CA PRO A 119 7.96 0.61 -9.03
C PRO A 119 7.07 1.02 -7.86
N LEU A 120 5.73 1.11 -8.02
CA LEU A 120 4.86 1.74 -7.03
C LEU A 120 4.59 0.85 -5.81
N ILE A 121 4.55 -0.47 -6.00
CA ILE A 121 4.19 -1.40 -4.94
C ILE A 121 5.36 -1.49 -3.94
N GLY A 122 5.14 -0.98 -2.74
CA GLY A 122 6.15 -0.97 -1.68
C GLY A 122 7.20 0.15 -1.80
N ASN A 123 7.04 1.08 -2.75
CA ASN A 123 7.87 2.28 -2.86
C ASN A 123 7.01 3.53 -2.65
N PRO A 124 6.89 4.02 -1.41
CA PRO A 124 6.09 5.21 -1.12
C PRO A 124 6.57 6.44 -1.89
N ALA A 125 7.88 6.60 -2.10
CA ALA A 125 8.42 7.75 -2.81
C ALA A 125 8.00 7.78 -4.29
N ALA A 126 8.04 6.63 -4.97
CA ALA A 126 7.56 6.52 -6.35
C ALA A 126 6.05 6.79 -6.44
N ALA A 127 5.26 6.22 -5.53
CA ALA A 127 3.81 6.45 -5.49
C ALA A 127 3.45 7.92 -5.24
N ILE A 128 4.21 8.61 -4.37
CA ILE A 128 4.04 10.04 -4.11
C ILE A 128 4.37 10.88 -5.36
N ALA A 129 5.48 10.58 -6.04
CA ALA A 129 5.87 11.30 -7.25
C ALA A 129 4.79 11.19 -8.33
N GLU A 130 4.36 9.97 -8.65
CA GLU A 130 3.29 9.71 -9.63
C GLU A 130 1.96 10.37 -9.21
N ALA A 131 1.63 10.38 -7.91
CA ALA A 131 0.41 11.03 -7.45
C ALA A 131 0.43 12.55 -7.69
N PHE A 132 1.58 13.21 -7.57
CA PHE A 132 1.69 14.64 -7.88
C PHE A 132 1.56 14.91 -9.38
N ASP A 133 2.04 14.02 -10.23
CA ASP A 133 1.86 14.13 -11.69
C ASP A 133 0.39 13.98 -12.12
N LEU A 134 -0.44 13.35 -11.29
CA LEU A 134 -1.88 13.17 -11.51
C LEU A 134 -2.76 14.33 -10.98
N VAL A 135 -2.23 15.25 -10.18
CA VAL A 135 -3.02 16.34 -9.58
C VAL A 135 -3.09 17.57 -10.51
N PRO A 136 -4.29 18.16 -10.73
CA PRO A 136 -5.58 17.81 -10.13
C PRO A 136 -6.26 16.61 -10.82
N ILE A 137 -6.79 15.70 -10.01
CA ILE A 137 -7.48 14.49 -10.48
C ILE A 137 -8.88 14.89 -10.96
N ALA A 138 -9.03 15.04 -12.28
CA ALA A 138 -10.31 15.38 -12.90
C ALA A 138 -11.29 14.19 -12.92
N GLU A 139 -10.77 12.99 -13.17
CA GLU A 139 -11.55 11.75 -13.30
C GLU A 139 -10.82 10.59 -12.63
N ALA A 140 -11.57 9.70 -11.99
CA ALA A 140 -11.03 8.48 -11.39
C ALA A 140 -10.80 7.42 -12.48
N THR A 141 -9.61 7.43 -13.06
CA THR A 141 -9.16 6.41 -14.02
C THR A 141 -8.55 5.21 -13.29
N LEU A 142 -8.37 4.10 -14.00
CA LEU A 142 -7.65 2.94 -13.47
C LEU A 142 -6.22 3.28 -13.03
N GLU A 143 -5.56 4.21 -13.72
CA GLU A 143 -4.21 4.66 -13.37
C GLU A 143 -4.21 5.43 -12.04
N VAL A 144 -5.15 6.37 -11.87
CA VAL A 144 -5.36 7.08 -10.60
C VAL A 144 -5.65 6.08 -9.49
N ASP A 145 -6.52 5.10 -9.74
CA ASP A 145 -6.85 4.07 -8.76
C ASP A 145 -5.64 3.24 -8.33
N ILE A 146 -4.75 2.89 -9.26
CA ILE A 146 -3.52 2.15 -8.95
C ILE A 146 -2.57 3.00 -8.11
N VAL A 147 -2.35 4.27 -8.49
CA VAL A 147 -1.45 5.18 -7.76
C VAL A 147 -1.99 5.47 -6.37
N MET A 148 -3.27 5.85 -6.26
CA MET A 148 -3.91 6.16 -4.98
C MET A 148 -4.03 4.92 -4.07
N SER A 149 -4.25 3.73 -4.64
CA SER A 149 -4.21 2.48 -3.87
C SER A 149 -2.80 2.12 -3.42
N SER A 150 -1.77 2.44 -4.20
CA SER A 150 -0.37 2.24 -3.79
C SER A 150 0.00 3.16 -2.62
N LEU A 151 -0.44 4.43 -2.66
CA LEU A 151 -0.33 5.34 -1.51
C LEU A 151 -1.10 4.81 -0.30
N MET A 152 -2.29 4.28 -0.49
CA MET A 152 -3.10 3.68 0.57
C MET A 152 -2.40 2.50 1.23
N VAL A 153 -1.79 1.61 0.45
CA VAL A 153 -0.95 0.51 0.97
C VAL A 153 0.21 1.05 1.81
N SER A 154 0.98 2.01 1.27
CA SER A 154 2.08 2.64 2.01
C SER A 154 1.62 3.32 3.31
N ALA A 155 0.49 4.03 3.26
CA ALA A 155 -0.11 4.69 4.41
C ALA A 155 -0.56 3.69 5.49
N LEU A 156 -1.15 2.56 5.08
CA LEU A 156 -1.52 1.47 6.00
C LEU A 156 -0.28 0.87 6.68
N SER A 157 0.78 0.63 5.92
CA SER A 157 2.10 0.22 6.42
C SER A 157 2.81 1.26 7.28
N GLY A 158 2.30 2.49 7.33
CA GLY A 158 2.73 3.54 8.25
C GLY A 158 3.59 4.64 7.69
N ASP A 159 3.65 4.76 6.37
CA ASP A 159 4.27 5.91 5.73
C ASP A 159 3.37 7.15 5.89
N ILE A 160 3.85 8.11 6.69
CA ILE A 160 3.14 9.34 7.02
C ILE A 160 3.01 10.24 5.78
N ALA A 161 4.04 10.29 4.92
CA ALA A 161 4.03 11.12 3.73
C ALA A 161 3.00 10.59 2.72
N ALA A 162 2.93 9.28 2.54
CA ALA A 162 1.93 8.65 1.68
C ALA A 162 0.50 8.93 2.18
N ALA A 163 0.27 8.87 3.50
CA ALA A 163 -1.03 9.20 4.08
C ALA A 163 -1.40 10.69 3.88
N LEU A 164 -0.44 11.62 4.01
CA LEU A 164 -0.65 13.04 3.73
C LEU A 164 -1.02 13.28 2.27
N VAL A 165 -0.26 12.68 1.34
CA VAL A 165 -0.50 12.82 -0.11
C VAL A 165 -1.81 12.16 -0.51
N LEU A 166 -2.17 11.04 0.09
CA LEU A 166 -3.46 10.39 -0.11
C LEU A 166 -4.62 11.29 0.34
N SER A 167 -4.54 11.85 1.54
CA SER A 167 -5.53 12.83 2.05
C SER A 167 -5.65 14.03 1.11
N TYR A 168 -4.52 14.57 0.65
CA TYR A 168 -4.47 15.66 -0.31
C TYR A 168 -5.12 15.27 -1.65
N GLY A 169 -4.78 14.12 -2.21
CA GLY A 169 -5.34 13.62 -3.48
C GLY A 169 -6.85 13.42 -3.39
N ILE A 170 -7.36 12.83 -2.30
CA ILE A 170 -8.81 12.68 -2.04
C ILE A 170 -9.50 14.04 -2.04
N ARG A 171 -8.93 15.04 -1.35
CA ARG A 171 -9.50 16.40 -1.28
C ARG A 171 -9.54 17.12 -2.64
N HIS A 172 -8.64 16.77 -3.55
CA HIS A 172 -8.53 17.38 -4.87
C HIS A 172 -9.10 16.49 -6.00
N THR A 173 -9.74 15.38 -5.64
CA THR A 173 -10.47 14.52 -6.57
C THR A 173 -11.94 14.88 -6.53
N ARG A 174 -12.60 14.93 -7.69
CA ARG A 174 -14.07 15.02 -7.76
C ARG A 174 -14.68 13.67 -7.40
N LEU A 175 -15.01 13.49 -6.14
CA LEU A 175 -15.76 12.32 -5.68
C LEU A 175 -17.26 12.60 -5.77
N ASP A 176 -18.03 11.66 -6.32
CA ASP A 176 -19.48 11.77 -6.54
C ASP A 176 -20.31 11.61 -5.25
N HIS A 177 -19.74 11.96 -4.09
CA HIS A 177 -20.41 11.86 -2.80
C HIS A 177 -20.00 12.98 -1.84
N PRO A 178 -20.87 13.37 -0.88
CA PRO A 178 -20.62 14.51 0.00
C PRO A 178 -19.51 14.26 1.04
N PHE A 179 -19.12 13.00 1.27
CA PHE A 179 -18.18 12.61 2.33
C PHE A 179 -16.69 12.78 1.99
N ALA A 180 -16.35 13.48 0.90
CA ALA A 180 -14.96 13.61 0.44
C ALA A 180 -14.07 14.33 1.47
N VAL A 181 -14.63 15.33 2.16
CA VAL A 181 -13.90 16.10 3.19
C VAL A 181 -13.62 15.23 4.40
N GLU A 182 -14.64 14.55 4.93
CA GLU A 182 -14.52 13.64 6.06
C GLU A 182 -13.60 12.46 5.74
N LEU A 183 -13.67 11.94 4.51
CA LEU A 183 -12.78 10.90 4.02
C LEU A 183 -11.33 11.39 4.05
N SER A 184 -11.03 12.54 3.45
CA SER A 184 -9.68 13.12 3.47
C SER A 184 -9.18 13.37 4.90
N ALA A 185 -10.06 13.83 5.79
CA ALA A 185 -9.73 14.09 7.18
C ALA A 185 -9.42 12.80 7.96
N SER A 186 -10.11 11.69 7.68
CA SER A 186 -9.82 10.39 8.32
C SER A 186 -8.40 9.90 8.03
N TRP A 187 -7.93 10.10 6.80
CA TRP A 187 -6.57 9.75 6.40
C TRP A 187 -5.52 10.68 7.03
N LEU A 188 -5.86 11.96 7.22
CA LEU A 188 -4.98 12.92 7.90
C LEU A 188 -4.90 12.69 9.42
N ALA A 189 -6.04 12.43 10.07
CA ALA A 189 -6.12 12.23 11.52
C ALA A 189 -5.27 11.03 11.99
N GLU A 190 -5.09 10.03 11.13
CA GLU A 190 -4.17 8.93 11.43
C GLU A 190 -2.71 9.38 11.58
N ASN A 191 -2.28 10.34 10.77
CA ASN A 191 -0.93 10.90 10.88
C ASN A 191 -0.76 11.61 12.22
N ASP A 192 -1.74 12.41 12.62
CA ASP A 192 -1.71 13.10 13.92
C ASP A 192 -1.63 12.11 15.07
N ARG A 193 -2.37 10.99 14.99
CA ARG A 193 -2.30 9.91 15.99
C ARG A 193 -0.91 9.29 16.05
N ARG A 194 -0.29 9.00 14.91
CA ARG A 194 1.05 8.39 14.83
C ARG A 194 2.15 9.33 15.31
N LEU A 195 2.05 10.61 14.98
CA LEU A 195 2.99 11.65 15.43
C LEU A 195 2.84 11.93 16.93
N SER A 196 1.61 11.91 17.45
CA SER A 196 1.32 12.13 18.87
C SER A 196 1.72 10.94 19.75
N CYS A 197 1.69 9.71 19.22
CA CYS A 197 2.18 8.49 19.88
C CYS A 197 3.69 8.27 19.69
N GLY A 198 4.49 9.35 19.58
CA GLY A 198 5.94 9.28 19.42
C GLY A 198 6.63 8.30 20.38
N PRO A 199 7.83 7.79 20.03
CA PRO A 199 8.44 6.63 20.68
C PRO A 199 8.50 6.85 22.18
N ILE A 200 7.91 5.92 22.93
CA ILE A 200 8.06 5.86 24.39
C ILE A 200 9.57 5.86 24.66
N LYS A 201 10.10 6.98 25.15
CA LYS A 201 11.47 7.09 25.65
C LYS A 201 11.57 6.17 26.87
N GLY A 202 11.99 4.93 26.61
CA GLY A 202 12.03 3.87 27.61
C GLY A 202 13.26 2.98 27.50
N THR A 203 14.28 3.34 26.72
CA THR A 203 15.60 2.73 26.91
C THR A 203 16.32 3.50 28.00
N LYS A 204 16.03 3.12 29.25
CA LYS A 204 16.97 3.31 30.35
C LYS A 204 18.24 2.60 29.90
N THR A 205 19.23 3.38 29.46
CA THR A 205 20.59 2.92 29.23
C THR A 205 21.11 2.44 30.58
N GLU A 206 20.87 1.16 30.87
CA GLU A 206 21.58 0.43 31.89
C GLU A 206 23.05 0.44 31.46
N ARG A 207 23.81 1.35 32.07
CA ARG A 207 25.27 1.36 31.97
C ARG A 207 25.74 0.02 32.51
N LEU A 208 26.14 -0.85 31.59
CA LEU A 208 26.93 -2.04 31.92
C LEU A 208 28.14 -1.63 32.77
N PRO A 209 28.44 -2.33 33.87
CA PRO A 209 29.65 -2.08 34.64
C PRO A 209 30.85 -2.41 33.75
N VAL A 210 31.80 -1.48 33.65
CA VAL A 210 33.09 -1.73 33.02
C VAL A 210 33.80 -2.81 33.83
N PRO A 211 34.20 -3.95 33.25
CA PRO A 211 35.02 -4.91 33.96
C PRO A 211 36.39 -4.28 34.22
N HIS A 212 36.71 -4.13 35.51
CA HIS A 212 38.07 -3.85 35.96
C HIS A 212 38.94 -5.02 35.48
N MET A 213 39.80 -4.79 34.48
CA MET A 213 40.92 -5.69 34.20
C MET A 213 41.99 -5.38 35.23
N GLU A 214 42.20 -6.30 36.16
CA GLU A 214 43.38 -6.30 37.01
C GLU A 214 44.60 -6.71 36.19
N ASP A 215 45.68 -5.99 36.46
CA ASP A 215 46.93 -5.94 35.74
C ASP A 215 47.86 -7.05 36.27
N ASP A 216 47.67 -8.29 35.82
CA ASP A 216 48.58 -9.40 36.17
C ASP A 216 49.83 -9.36 35.27
N THR A 217 50.74 -8.43 35.60
CA THR A 217 52.13 -8.46 35.11
C THR A 217 52.89 -9.55 35.85
N SER A 218 52.80 -10.79 35.35
CA SER A 218 53.68 -11.89 35.77
C SER A 218 54.96 -11.87 34.95
N ALA A 219 56.08 -11.67 35.65
CA ALA A 219 57.43 -11.65 35.13
C ALA A 219 57.81 -12.93 34.37
N ILE A 220 58.37 -12.76 33.16
CA ILE A 220 59.12 -13.80 32.46
C ILE A 220 60.58 -13.66 32.91
N GLU A 221 60.97 -14.51 33.85
CA GLU A 221 62.35 -14.72 34.26
C GLU A 221 63.07 -15.53 33.17
N VAL A 222 64.00 -14.89 32.47
CA VAL A 222 64.90 -15.53 31.50
C VAL A 222 66.21 -15.81 32.22
N ASP A 223 66.45 -17.09 32.53
CA ASP A 223 67.73 -17.56 33.07
C ASP A 223 68.66 -17.96 31.88
N PRO A 224 69.89 -17.41 31.79
CA PRO A 224 70.80 -17.77 30.72
C PRO A 224 71.83 -18.85 31.13
N ALA A 225 71.91 -19.86 30.26
CA ALA A 225 73.01 -20.81 30.01
C ALA A 225 73.20 -21.99 30.98
#